data_AF-A0A536LR46-F1
#
_entry.id   AF-A0A536LR46-F1
#
_cell.length_a   1.000
_cell.length_b   1.000
_cell.length_c   1.000
_cell.angle_alpha   90.00
_cell.angle_beta   90.00
_cell.angle_gamma   90.00
#
_symmetry.space_group_name_H-M   'P 1'
#
loop_
_entity.id
_entity.type
_entity.pdbx_description
1 polymer ?
#
loop_
_entity_poly.entity_id
_entity_poly.type
_entity_poly.pdbx_seq_one_letter_code
_entity_poly.pdbx_strand_id
1 'polypeptide(L)' 'VKQKVLAAHRMGLTEVILPKRNEKDIDDVPQSVREKMTFHLASRVEDVLKHALEPASTTKSKTEAA' A
#
# COMPACT_ATOMS: atom_id res chain seq x y z
N VAL A 1 0.63 -13.12 8.76
CA VAL A 1 0.87 -11.73 8.29
C VAL A 1 2.14 -11.14 8.86
N LYS A 2 2.35 -11.23 10.18
CA LYS A 2 3.56 -10.81 10.91
C LYS A 2 4.89 -10.94 10.17
N GLN A 3 5.25 -12.14 9.69
CA GLN A 3 6.54 -12.37 9.02
C GLN A 3 6.72 -11.52 7.75
N LYS A 4 5.66 -11.34 6.96
CA LYS A 4 5.68 -10.54 5.73
C LYS A 4 5.87 -9.05 6.03
N VAL A 5 5.17 -8.55 7.05
CA VAL A 5 5.26 -7.15 7.50
C VAL A 5 6.64 -6.84 8.08
N LEU A 6 7.19 -7.75 8.90
CA LEU A 6 8.55 -7.61 9.44
C LEU A 6 9.61 -7.62 8.34
N ALA A 7 9.47 -8.47 7.32
CA ALA A 7 10.36 -8.47 6.17
C ALA A 7 10.28 -7.14 5.40
N ALA A 8 9.06 -6.64 5.12
CA ALA A 8 8.86 -5.36 4.46
C ALA A 8 9.53 -4.20 5.23
N HIS A 9 9.32 -4.13 6.56
CA HIS A 9 9.96 -3.13 7.40
C HIS A 9 11.50 -3.21 7.36
N ARG A 10 12.07 -4.42 7.40
CA ARG A 10 13.53 -4.63 7.30
C ARG A 10 14.10 -4.17 5.96
N MET A 11 13.31 -4.23 4.89
CA MET A 11 13.66 -3.72 3.56
C MET A 11 13.47 -2.21 3.42
N GLY A 12 13.05 -1.52 4.49
CA GLY A 12 12.77 -0.08 4.47
C GLY A 12 11.46 0.29 3.79
N LEU A 13 10.59 -0.69 3.50
CA LEU A 13 9.26 -0.41 2.96
C LEU A 13 8.38 0.17 4.07
N THR A 14 7.70 1.26 3.75
CA THR A 14 6.84 2.02 4.66
C THR A 14 5.37 1.68 4.50
N GLU A 15 4.97 1.06 3.40
CA GLU A 15 3.56 0.81 3.08
C GLU A 15 3.33 -0.66 2.70
N VAL A 16 2.20 -1.22 3.14
CA VAL A 16 1.81 -2.59 2.81
C VAL A 16 0.31 -2.68 2.56
N ILE A 17 -0.07 -3.40 1.51
CA ILE A 17 -1.47 -3.66 1.17
C ILE A 17 -1.81 -5.08 1.63
N LEU A 18 -2.87 -5.23 2.43
CA LEU A 18 -3.33 -6.52 2.96
C LEU A 18 -4.81 -6.75 2.66
N PRO A 19 -5.25 -8.00 2.46
CA PRO A 19 -6.67 -8.32 2.38
C PRO A 19 -7.41 -7.94 3.66
N LYS A 20 -8.64 -7.44 3.57
CA LYS A 20 -9.45 -7.05 4.75
C LYS A 20 -9.62 -8.18 5.78
N ARG A 21 -9.69 -9.44 5.35
CA ARG A 21 -9.75 -10.60 6.25
C ARG A 21 -8.53 -10.74 7.18
N ASN A 22 -7.41 -10.11 6.83
CA ASN A 22 -6.15 -10.15 7.57
C ASN A 22 -6.01 -8.99 8.57
N GLU A 23 -7.04 -8.16 8.73
CA GLU A 23 -7.06 -7.05 9.70
C GLU A 23 -6.74 -7.51 11.12
N LYS A 24 -7.31 -8.64 11.56
CA LYS A 24 -7.06 -9.21 12.89
C LYS A 24 -5.62 -9.67 13.11
N ASP A 25 -4.90 -10.02 12.04
CA ASP A 25 -3.51 -10.48 12.13
C ASP A 25 -2.52 -9.29 12.25
N ILE A 26 -3.00 -8.05 12.12
CA ILE A 26 -2.17 -6.85 12.32
C ILE A 26 -1.79 -6.73 13.79
N ASP A 27 -2.64 -7.14 14.72
CA ASP A 27 -2.36 -7.08 16.15
C ASP A 27 -1.17 -7.95 16.58
N ASP A 28 -0.84 -8.99 15.81
CA ASP A 28 0.34 -9.83 16.03
C ASP A 28 1.66 -9.12 15.66
N VAL A 29 1.60 -8.01 14.93
CA VAL A 29 2.75 -7.20 14.53
C VAL A 29 3.18 -6.32 15.71
N PRO A 30 4.48 -6.30 16.06
CA PRO A 30 4.99 -5.42 17.13
C PRO A 30 4.58 -3.96 16.90
N GLN A 31 4.17 -3.28 17.97
CA GLN A 31 3.70 -1.89 17.92
C GLN A 31 4.72 -0.95 17.26
N SER A 32 6.01 -1.12 17.56
CA SER A 32 7.10 -0.34 16.97
C SER A 32 7.21 -0.44 15.45
N VAL A 33 6.70 -1.52 14.86
CA VAL A 33 6.62 -1.72 13.40
C VAL A 33 5.30 -1.17 12.88
N ARG A 34 4.20 -1.37 13.62
CA ARG A 34 2.88 -0.83 13.26
C ARG A 34 2.88 0.69 13.16
N GLU A 35 3.56 1.37 14.07
CA GLU A 35 3.68 2.84 14.07
C GLU A 35 4.51 3.39 12.93
N LYS A 36 5.38 2.55 12.32
CA LYS A 36 6.29 2.95 11.23
C LYS A 36 5.82 2.49 9.85
N MET A 37 4.67 1.81 9.77
CA MET A 37 4.14 1.28 8.53
C MET A 37 2.68 1.68 8.31
N THR A 38 2.35 1.99 7.07
CA THR A 38 0.97 2.23 6.63
C THR A 38 0.37 0.93 6.14
N PHE A 39 -0.78 0.55 6.69
CA PHE A 39 -1.52 -0.65 6.29
C PHE A 39 -2.76 -0.26 5.48
N HIS A 40 -2.80 -0.67 4.22
CA HIS A 40 -3.96 -0.48 3.35
C HIS A 40 -4.76 -1.77 3.29
N LEU A 41 -5.99 -1.76 3.81
CA LEU A 41 -6.87 -2.93 3.80
C LEU A 41 -7.74 -2.95 2.52
N ALA A 42 -7.53 -3.95 1.69
CA ALA A 42 -8.24 -4.12 0.43
C ALA A 42 -9.27 -5.25 0.52
N SER A 43 -10.51 -5.00 0.05
CA SER A 43 -11.54 -6.05 -0.06
C SER A 43 -11.64 -6.61 -1.47
N ARG A 44 -11.30 -5.79 -2.47
CA ARG A 44 -11.30 -6.16 -3.89
C ARG A 44 -10.02 -5.70 -4.59
N VAL A 45 -9.81 -6.19 -5.80
CA VAL A 45 -8.62 -5.85 -6.60
C VAL A 45 -8.57 -4.35 -6.91
N GLU A 46 -9.72 -3.71 -7.12
CA GLU A 46 -9.80 -2.28 -7.42
C GLU A 46 -9.25 -1.41 -6.27
N ASP A 47 -9.37 -1.87 -5.02
CA ASP A 47 -8.79 -1.18 -3.85
C ASP A 47 -7.27 -1.23 -3.89
N VAL A 48 -6.70 -2.39 -4.26
CA VAL A 48 -5.24 -2.56 -4.41
C VAL A 48 -4.71 -1.62 -5.48
N LEU A 49 -5.38 -1.52 -6.62
CA LEU A 49 -4.94 -0.69 -7.75
C LEU A 49 -4.90 0.80 -7.39
N LYS A 50 -5.83 1.29 -6.55
CA LYS A 50 -5.85 2.68 -6.09
C LYS A 50 -4.64 3.05 -5.24
N HIS A 51 -4.10 2.09 -4.48
CA HIS A 51 -2.96 2.31 -3.60
C HIS A 51 -1.62 1.98 -4.26
N ALA A 52 -1.62 1.05 -5.22
CA ALA A 52 -0.39 0.54 -5.84
C ALA A 52 0.04 1.31 -7.10
N LEU A 53 -0.87 2.04 -7.76
CA LEU A 53 -0.58 2.75 -8.99
C LEU A 53 -0.54 4.26 -8.78
N GLU A 54 0.43 4.91 -9.41
CA GLU A 54 0.41 6.36 -9.57
C GLU A 54 -0.77 6.80 -10.45
N PRO A 55 -1.32 8.00 -10.24
CA PRO A 55 -2.35 8.53 -11.11
C PRO A 55 -1.85 8.53 -12.55
N ALA A 56 -2.74 8.19 -13.49
CA ALA A 56 -2.40 8.23 -14.91
C ALA A 56 -1.83 9.61 -15.25
N SER A 57 -0.57 9.63 -15.72
CA SER A 57 0.09 10.86 -16.13
C SER A 57 -0.76 11.49 -17.22
N THR A 58 -1.48 12.56 -16.88
CA THR A 58 -2.11 13.42 -17.87
C THR A 58 -0.99 14.19 -18.53
N THR A 59 -0.34 13.56 -19.50
CA THR A 59 0.39 14.31 -20.51
C THR A 59 -0.67 15.13 -21.22
N LYS A 60 -0.92 16.36 -20.74
CA LYS A 60 -1.60 17.37 -21.54
C LYS A 60 -0.72 17.52 -22.77
N SER A 61 -1.11 16.88 -23.86
CA SER A 61 -0.52 17.10 -25.17
C SER A 61 -0.56 18.60 -25.42
N LYS A 62 0.59 19.24 -25.27
CA LYS A 62 0.86 20.53 -25.89
C LYS A 62 0.95 20.24 -27.38
N THR A 63 -0.18 20.31 -28.06
CA THR A 63 -0.25 20.26 -29.53
C THR A 63 -1.26 21.30 -29.99
N GLU A 64 -0.69 22.37 -30.55
CA GLU A 64 -1.16 23.21 -31.68
C GLU A 64 -2.58 23.82 -31.63
N ALA A 65 -2.90 24.95 -32.25
CA ALA A 65 -2.23 26.07 -32.90
C ALA A 65 -3.39 26.80 -33.59
N ALA A 66 -3.54 28.10 -33.37
CA ALA A 66 -4.09 29.11 -34.29
C ALA A 66 -4.22 30.43 -33.52
#